data_AF-A0A382VGI8-F1
#
_entry.id   AF-A0A382VGI8-F1
#
_cell.length_a   1.000
_cell.length_b   1.000
_cell.length_c   1.000
_cell.angle_alpha   90.00
_cell.angle_beta   90.00
_cell.angle_gamma   90.00
#
_symmetry.space_group_name_H-M   'P 1'
#
loop_
_entity.id
_entity.type
_entity.pdbx_description
1 polymer ?
#
loop_
_entity_poly.entity_id
_entity_poly.type
_entity_poly.pdbx_seq_one_letter_code
_entity_poly.pdbx_strand_id
1 'polypeptide(L)'
;MSTWLSEREERLVEGAEELEFQSPVPTQIVSNGEYLPPPQSPIQKKVESRIKELAEENSKFLGMTRREYLMTNCGMAAAFL
;
A
#
# COMPACT_ATOMS: atom_id res chain seq x y z
N MET A 1 4.28 24.07 0.99
CA MET A 1 4.17 23.36 2.29
C MET A 1 5.57 23.36 2.87
N SER A 2 5.78 23.86 4.10
CA SER A 2 7.10 23.78 4.73
C SER A 2 7.34 22.34 5.19
N THR A 3 8.23 21.64 4.52
CA THR A 3 8.73 20.32 4.90
C THR A 3 9.87 20.50 5.91
N TRP A 4 9.98 19.59 6.86
CA TRP A 4 11.08 19.54 7.82
C TRP A 4 12.25 18.67 7.31
N LEU A 5 12.06 18.02 6.16
CA LEU A 5 13.07 17.26 5.45
C LEU A 5 14.04 18.20 4.75
N SER A 6 15.32 17.86 4.77
CA SER A 6 16.30 18.48 3.87
C SER A 6 16.03 18.06 2.42
N GLU A 7 16.52 18.83 1.44
CA GLU A 7 16.41 18.49 0.01
C GLU A 7 16.94 17.08 -0.30
N ARG A 8 17.92 16.59 0.47
CA ARG A 8 18.45 15.24 0.32
C ARG A 8 17.43 14.18 0.76
N GLU A 9 16.74 14.43 1.87
CA GLU A 9 15.75 13.51 2.45
C GLU A 9 14.46 13.50 1.64
N GLU A 10 14.07 14.64 1.06
CA GLU A 10 12.94 14.71 0.12
C GLU A 10 13.15 13.80 -1.10
N ARG A 11 14.40 13.64 -1.56
CA ARG A 11 14.72 12.70 -2.65
C ARG A 11 14.68 11.22 -2.25
N LEU A 12 14.49 10.91 -0.97
CA LEU A 12 14.43 9.54 -0.45
C LEU A 12 13.00 9.08 -0.15
N VAL A 13 12.00 9.93 -0.37
CA VAL A 13 10.60 9.61 -0.10
C VAL A 13 9.78 9.65 -1.38
N GLU A 14 8.81 8.75 -1.48
CA GLU A 14 7.84 8.70 -2.56
C GLU A 14 6.45 9.05 -2.00
N GLY A 15 5.62 9.67 -2.85
CA GLY A 15 4.23 9.94 -2.52
C GLY A 15 3.43 8.65 -2.38
N ALA A 16 2.33 8.69 -1.61
CA ALA A 16 1.47 7.53 -1.43
C ALA A 16 0.82 7.05 -2.74
N GLU A 17 0.61 7.98 -3.67
CA GLU A 17 0.08 7.76 -5.01
C GLU A 17 1.02 6.97 -5.91
N GLU A 18 2.33 7.05 -5.67
CA GLU A 18 3.38 6.38 -6.45
C GLU A 18 3.73 4.98 -5.91
N LEU A 19 3.10 4.55 -4.81
CA LEU A 19 3.34 3.21 -4.25
C LEU A 19 2.99 2.11 -5.27
N GLU A 20 3.90 1.16 -5.44
CA GLU A 20 3.76 0.04 -6.38
C GLU A 20 2.47 -0.77 -6.15
N PHE A 21 2.07 -0.92 -4.89
CA PHE A 21 0.86 -1.66 -4.52
C PHE A 21 -0.18 -0.77 -3.82
N GLN A 22 -1.25 -0.48 -4.55
CA GLN A 22 -2.40 0.28 -4.05
C GLN A 22 -3.43 -0.67 -3.42
N SER A 23 -3.27 -1.01 -2.15
CA SER A 23 -4.30 -1.68 -1.34
C SER A 23 -5.24 -0.68 -0.65
N PRO A 24 -6.47 -1.10 -0.29
CA PRO A 24 -7.40 -0.28 0.49
C PRO A 24 -6.85 0.15 1.86
N VAL A 25 -5.99 -0.69 2.45
CA VAL A 25 -5.24 -0.38 3.67
C VAL A 25 -3.75 -0.46 3.31
N PRO A 26 -3.01 0.67 3.28
CA PRO A 26 -1.59 0.68 2.96
C PRO A 26 -0.75 -0.07 4.00
N THR A 27 0.26 -0.79 3.52
CA THR A 27 1.22 -1.56 4.33
C THR A 27 2.59 -0.90 4.42
N GLN A 28 2.82 0.20 3.68
CA GLN A 28 4.02 1.03 3.74
C GLN A 28 3.67 2.39 4.36
N ILE A 29 4.46 2.81 5.34
CA ILE A 29 4.37 4.17 5.90
C ILE A 29 5.00 5.13 4.90
N VAL A 30 4.34 6.26 4.64
CA VAL A 30 4.87 7.34 3.81
C VAL A 30 5.18 8.55 4.67
N SER A 31 6.05 9.42 4.17
CA SER A 31 6.34 10.67 4.86
C SER A 31 5.15 11.63 4.77
N ASN A 32 4.88 12.33 5.86
CA ASN A 32 4.05 13.54 5.87
C ASN A 32 4.89 14.82 5.66
N GLY A 33 6.18 14.69 5.35
CA GLY A 33 7.14 15.80 5.27
C GLY A 33 7.83 16.14 6.60
N GLU A 34 7.55 15.42 7.69
CA GLU A 34 8.17 15.65 9.01
C GLU A 34 9.25 14.62 9.35
N TYR A 35 9.20 13.42 8.77
CA TYR A 35 10.14 12.34 9.05
C TYR A 35 10.36 11.42 7.84
N LEU A 36 11.51 10.74 7.82
CA LEU A 36 11.77 9.66 6.88
C LEU A 36 11.04 8.39 7.34
N PRO A 37 10.18 7.79 6.50
CA PRO A 37 9.46 6.60 6.88
C PRO A 37 10.44 5.42 7.02
N PRO A 38 10.22 4.51 7.98
CA PRO A 38 10.98 3.27 8.02
C PRO A 38 10.67 2.41 6.77
N PRO A 39 11.59 1.53 6.38
CA PRO A 39 11.29 0.55 5.35
C PRO A 39 10.16 -0.39 5.81
N GLN A 40 9.44 -0.95 4.84
CA GLN A 40 8.38 -1.92 5.12
C GLN A 40 8.92 -3.09 5.94
N SER A 41 8.33 -3.30 7.11
CA SER A 41 8.71 -4.39 8.01
C SER A 41 8.38 -5.77 7.41
N PRO A 42 9.04 -6.85 7.88
CA PRO A 42 8.72 -8.21 7.42
C PRO A 42 7.26 -8.60 7.64
N ILE A 43 6.63 -8.12 8.72
CA ILE A 43 5.22 -8.39 9.02
C ILE A 43 4.31 -7.64 8.04
N GLN A 44 4.59 -6.37 7.75
CA GLN A 44 3.87 -5.60 6.74
C GLN A 44 3.97 -6.24 5.35
N LYS A 45 5.16 -6.71 4.94
CA LYS A 45 5.36 -7.47 3.70
C LYS A 45 4.52 -8.73 3.64
N LYS A 46 4.41 -9.45 4.77
CA LYS A 46 3.58 -10.66 4.86
C LYS A 46 2.10 -10.34 4.69
N VAL A 47 1.61 -9.28 5.33
CA VAL A 47 0.23 -8.80 5.17
C VAL A 47 -0.01 -8.40 3.70
N GLU A 48 0.89 -7.64 3.10
CA GLU A 48 0.78 -7.24 1.70
C GLU A 48 0.70 -8.44 0.75
N SER A 49 1.57 -9.44 0.93
CA SER A 49 1.51 -10.70 0.17
C SER A 49 0.16 -11.38 0.33
N ARG A 50 -0.38 -11.42 1.56
CA ARG A 50 -1.66 -12.05 1.83
C ARG A 50 -2.82 -11.33 1.12
N ILE A 51 -2.81 -10.01 1.11
CA ILE A 51 -3.79 -9.20 0.37
C ILE A 51 -3.68 -9.49 -1.13
N LYS A 52 -2.46 -9.55 -1.67
CA LYS A 52 -2.22 -9.87 -3.09
C LYS A 52 -2.78 -11.25 -3.47
N GLU A 53 -2.52 -12.27 -2.65
CA GLU A 53 -3.03 -13.64 -2.84
C GLU A 53 -4.56 -13.67 -2.85
N LEU A 54 -5.20 -13.11 -1.82
CA LEU A 54 -6.66 -13.09 -1.71
C LEU A 54 -7.31 -12.30 -2.85
N ALA A 55 -6.71 -11.18 -3.24
CA ALA A 55 -7.22 -10.37 -4.34
C ALA A 55 -7.10 -11.09 -5.69
N GLU A 56 -5.98 -11.79 -5.93
CA GLU A 56 -5.76 -12.55 -7.15
C GLU A 56 -6.74 -13.73 -7.29
N GLU A 57 -6.95 -14.48 -6.22
CA GLU A 57 -7.88 -15.62 -6.20
C GLU A 57 -9.33 -15.17 -6.39
N ASN A 58 -9.76 -14.19 -5.60
CA ASN A 58 -11.16 -13.75 -5.59
C ASN A 58 -11.53 -12.92 -6.82
N SER A 59 -10.61 -12.11 -7.36
CA SER A 59 -10.92 -11.33 -8.56
C SER A 59 -11.15 -12.24 -9.77
N LYS A 60 -10.34 -13.31 -9.91
CA LYS A 60 -10.52 -14.33 -10.94
C LYS A 60 -11.87 -15.02 -10.84
N PHE A 61 -12.27 -15.41 -9.63
CA PHE A 61 -13.56 -16.05 -9.39
C PHE A 61 -14.74 -15.14 -9.77
N LEU A 62 -14.62 -13.84 -9.50
CA LEU A 62 -15.65 -12.84 -9.77
C LEU A 62 -15.61 -12.24 -11.19
N GLY A 63 -14.66 -12.65 -12.02
CA GLY A 63 -14.47 -12.09 -13.37
C GLY A 63 -14.03 -10.62 -13.38
N MET A 64 -13.32 -10.18 -12.35
CA MET A 64 -12.80 -8.82 -12.18
C MET A 64 -11.29 -8.78 -12.32
N THR A 65 -10.74 -7.61 -12.66
CA THR A 65 -9.32 -7.35 -12.45
C THR A 65 -9.01 -7.26 -10.96
N ARG A 66 -7.75 -7.54 -10.58
CA ARG A 66 -7.30 -7.40 -9.19
C ARG A 66 -7.52 -5.99 -8.64
N ARG A 67 -7.33 -4.96 -9.48
CA ARG A 67 -7.54 -3.55 -9.11
C ARG A 67 -9.02 -3.26 -8.83
N GLU A 68 -9.92 -3.69 -9.71
CA GLU A 68 -11.36 -3.52 -9.49
C GLU A 68 -11.82 -4.22 -8.21
N TYR A 69 -11.36 -5.45 -7.98
CA TYR A 69 -11.67 -6.20 -6.75
C TYR A 69 -11.23 -5.43 -5.50
N LEU A 70 -9.99 -4.93 -5.48
CA LEU A 70 -9.45 -4.16 -4.36
C LEU A 70 -10.26 -2.88 -4.09
N MET A 71 -10.89 -2.28 -5.10
CA MET A 71 -11.75 -1.09 -4.94
C MET A 71 -13.16 -1.38 -4.38
N THR A 72 -13.49 -2.65 -4.09
CA THR A 72 -14.78 -3.05 -3.51
C THR A 72 -14.72 -3.23 -1.99
N ASN A 73 -15.89 -3.42 -1.37
CA ASN A 73 -15.98 -3.83 0.04
C ASN A 73 -15.30 -5.19 0.31
N CYS A 74 -15.30 -6.10 -0.66
CA CYS A 74 -14.58 -7.37 -0.54
C CYS A 74 -13.06 -7.16 -0.51
N GLY A 75 -12.57 -6.24 -1.33
CA GLY A 75 -11.16 -5.82 -1.33
C GLY A 75 -10.75 -5.22 0.00
N MET A 76 -11.59 -4.35 0.58
CA MET A 76 -11.38 -3.82 1.92
C MET A 76 -11.35 -4.94 2.96
N ALA A 77 -12.33 -5.87 2.94
CA ALA A 77 -12.36 -6.99 3.87
C ALA A 77 -11.11 -7.87 3.77
N ALA A 78 -10.60 -8.15 2.57
CA ALA A 78 -9.36 -8.89 2.36
C ALA A 78 -8.14 -8.20 2.99
N ALA A 79 -8.15 -6.87 3.13
CA ALA A 79 -7.08 -6.11 3.76
C ALA A 79 -7.04 -6.24 5.30
N PHE A 80 -8.04 -6.86 5.92
CA PHE A 80 -8.14 -7.09 7.36
C PHE A 80 -7.98 -8.57 7.77
N LEU A 81 -7.62 -9.46 6.83
CA LEU A 81 -7.43 -10.90 7.05
C LEU A 81 -5.94 -11.29 7.04
#